data_AF-A0A7X7PP99-F1
#
_entry.id   AF-A0A7X7PP99-F1
#
_cell.length_a   1.000
_cell.length_b   1.000
_cell.length_c   1.000
_cell.angle_alpha   90.00
_cell.angle_beta   90.00
_cell.angle_gamma   90.00
#
_symmetry.space_group_name_H-M   'P 1'
#
loop_
_entity.id
_entity.type
_entity.pdbx_description
1 polymer ?
#
loop_
_entity_poly.entity_id
_entity_poly.type
_entity_poly.pdbx_seq_one_letter_code
_entity_poly.pdbx_strand_id
1 'polypeptide(L)'
;MYTCAHCRKQACNGDDRAAAPRDCPGRDPASTEVLPRYLEDEQTRTIARNAALVESHGYCRSTRVEEIMDFARRCGFQHIGFAFCVGLQREAAVFARVLRANGFTVDSVACKNGSIPKESLGIA
;
A
#
# COMPACT_ATOMS: atom_id res chain seq x y z
N MET A 1 10.65 1.67 22.45
CA MET A 1 9.27 1.94 21.98
C MET A 1 9.35 3.10 21.00
N TYR A 2 8.77 2.98 19.81
CA TYR A 2 8.80 4.04 18.79
C TYR A 2 7.59 4.97 18.95
N THR A 3 7.79 6.29 18.82
CA THR A 3 6.74 7.30 19.05
C THR A 3 6.50 8.24 17.87
N CYS A 4 6.69 7.77 16.62
CA CYS A 4 6.57 8.59 15.40
C CYS A 4 5.29 9.44 15.30
N ALA A 5 4.16 8.93 15.79
CA ALA A 5 2.87 9.66 15.80
C ALA A 5 2.90 10.98 16.58
N HIS A 6 3.87 11.16 17.48
CA HIS A 6 4.05 12.38 18.29
C HIS A 6 5.34 13.14 17.94
N CYS A 7 6.05 12.72 16.89
CA CYS A 7 7.32 13.33 16.49
C CYS A 7 7.10 14.71 15.87
N ARG A 8 7.53 15.76 16.58
CA ARG A 8 7.48 17.15 16.10
C ARG A 8 8.69 17.56 15.25
N LYS A 9 9.77 16.78 15.27
CA LYS A 9 11.02 17.12 14.56
C LYS A 9 10.96 16.78 13.07
N GLN A 10 10.24 15.71 12.70
CA GLN A 10 10.03 15.27 11.31
C GLN A 10 11.30 15.27 10.45
N ALA A 11 12.44 14.86 11.04
CA ALA A 11 13.73 14.79 10.37
C ALA A 11 13.74 13.90 9.10
N CYS A 12 12.75 13.03 8.95
CA CYS A 12 12.55 12.19 7.77
C CYS A 12 12.05 12.96 6.53
N ASN A 13 11.54 14.18 6.68
CA ASN A 13 11.03 15.01 5.57
C ASN A 13 12.13 15.85 4.90
N GLY A 14 13.38 15.73 5.35
CA GLY A 14 14.54 16.42 4.80
C GLY A 14 15.83 15.66 5.10
N ASP A 15 16.97 16.33 4.96
CA ASP A 15 18.28 15.68 5.04
C ASP A 15 18.90 15.67 6.46
N ASP A 16 18.24 16.26 7.45
CA ASP A 16 18.74 16.39 8.83
C ASP A 16 18.45 15.15 9.69
N ARG A 17 18.85 13.96 9.21
CA ARG A 17 18.70 12.69 9.95
C ARG A 17 19.45 12.69 11.28
N ALA A 18 20.55 13.44 11.37
CA ALA A 18 21.35 13.56 12.58
C ALA A 18 20.54 14.15 13.75
N ALA A 19 19.59 15.03 13.47
CA ALA A 19 18.72 15.63 14.48
C ALA A 19 17.44 14.83 14.76
N ALA A 20 17.28 13.61 14.20
CA ALA A 20 16.15 12.75 14.53
C ALA A 20 16.10 12.43 16.05
N PRO A 21 14.93 12.28 16.68
CA PRO A 21 14.83 11.83 18.07
C PRO A 21 15.58 10.50 18.32
N ARG A 22 15.99 10.24 19.57
CA ARG A 22 16.75 9.02 19.92
C ARG A 22 15.96 7.74 19.64
N ASP A 23 14.64 7.80 19.77
CA ASP A 23 13.70 6.72 19.51
C ASP A 23 13.15 6.73 18.07
N CYS A 24 13.76 7.49 17.15
CA CYS A 24 13.37 7.47 15.75
C CYS A 24 13.76 6.12 15.11
N PRO A 25 12.83 5.39 14.47
CA PRO A 25 13.17 4.15 13.77
C PRO A 25 14.13 4.38 12.59
N GLY A 26 14.17 5.59 12.02
CA GLY A 26 15.14 5.96 11.00
C GLY A 26 16.60 6.06 11.49
N ARG A 27 16.86 5.88 12.80
CA ARG A 27 18.21 5.71 13.35
C ARG A 27 18.68 4.25 13.36
N ASP A 28 17.79 3.30 13.12
CA ASP A 28 18.15 1.90 12.99
C ASP A 28 19.12 1.74 11.80
N PRO A 29 20.31 1.15 11.98
CA PRO A 29 21.23 0.88 10.87
C PRO A 29 20.57 0.15 9.70
N ALA A 30 19.61 -0.75 9.98
CA ALA A 30 18.86 -1.48 8.96
C ALA A 30 18.07 -0.55 8.02
N SER A 31 17.74 0.67 8.45
CA SER A 31 17.08 1.68 7.61
C SER A 31 17.93 2.13 6.42
N THR A 32 19.26 2.00 6.52
CA THR A 32 20.20 2.32 5.43
C THR A 32 20.40 1.15 4.46
N GLU A 33 20.10 -0.08 4.89
CA GLU A 33 20.21 -1.29 4.07
C GLU A 33 19.01 -1.51 3.15
N VAL A 34 17.93 -0.75 3.32
CA VAL A 34 16.68 -0.96 2.57
C VAL A 34 16.83 -0.59 1.09
N LEU A 35 17.54 0.50 0.77
CA LEU A 35 17.69 0.95 -0.62
C LEU A 35 18.41 -0.08 -1.50
N PRO A 36 19.57 -0.65 -1.09
CA PRO A 36 20.19 -1.75 -1.83
C PRO A 36 19.22 -2.88 -2.17
N ARG A 37 18.38 -3.32 -1.21
CA ARG A 37 17.39 -4.39 -1.44
C ARG A 37 16.36 -4.03 -2.50
N TYR A 38 15.95 -2.75 -2.59
CA TYR A 38 15.07 -2.28 -3.68
C TYR A 38 15.77 -2.25 -5.04
N LEU A 39 17.10 -2.14 -5.08
CA LEU A 39 17.89 -2.00 -6.30
C LEU A 39 18.46 -3.34 -6.81
N GLU A 40 18.53 -4.36 -5.97
CA GLU A 40 19.05 -5.70 -6.31
C GLU A 40 18.17 -6.43 -7.34
N ASP A 41 16.85 -6.36 -7.20
CA ASP A 41 15.88 -7.01 -8.08
C ASP A 41 15.19 -5.98 -8.98
N GLU A 42 15.25 -6.17 -10.30
CA GLU A 42 14.74 -5.21 -11.28
C GLU A 42 13.21 -5.05 -11.19
N GLN A 43 12.48 -6.12 -10.87
CA GLN A 43 11.03 -6.04 -10.68
C GLN A 43 10.68 -5.19 -9.46
N THR A 44 11.35 -5.45 -8.34
CA THR A 44 11.21 -4.69 -7.09
C THR A 44 11.59 -3.22 -7.30
N ARG A 45 12.69 -2.96 -8.03
CA ARG A 45 13.11 -1.62 -8.41
C ARG A 45 12.07 -0.89 -9.24
N THR A 46 11.49 -1.58 -10.22
CA THR A 46 10.43 -1.04 -11.09
C THR A 46 9.19 -0.70 -10.28
N ILE A 47 8.75 -1.60 -9.39
CA ILE A 47 7.62 -1.38 -8.48
C ILE A 47 7.88 -0.16 -7.58
N ALA A 48 9.04 -0.10 -6.92
CA ALA A 48 9.39 0.99 -6.03
C ALA A 48 9.44 2.35 -6.76
N ARG A 49 10.05 2.38 -7.95
CA ARG A 49 10.11 3.57 -8.80
C ARG A 49 8.71 4.03 -9.24
N ASN A 50 7.86 3.10 -9.68
CA ASN A 50 6.51 3.44 -10.11
C ASN A 50 5.64 3.95 -8.95
N ALA A 51 5.79 3.39 -7.75
CA ALA A 51 5.10 3.89 -6.55
C ALA A 51 5.53 5.33 -6.21
N ALA A 52 6.83 5.63 -6.27
CA ALA A 52 7.34 6.99 -6.05
C ALA A 52 6.87 7.98 -7.13
N LEU A 53 6.72 7.53 -8.39
CA LEU A 53 6.18 8.37 -9.46
C LEU A 53 4.69 8.69 -9.28
N VAL A 54 3.90 7.73 -8.78
CA VAL A 54 2.48 7.94 -8.49
C VAL A 54 2.32 8.98 -7.38
N GLU A 55 3.07 8.85 -6.29
CA GLU A 55 3.05 9.81 -5.18
C GLU A 55 3.49 11.20 -5.66
N SER A 56 4.66 11.31 -6.29
CA SER A 56 5.18 12.62 -6.72
C SER A 56 4.29 13.37 -7.71
N HIS A 57 3.47 12.66 -8.51
CA HIS A 57 2.53 13.28 -9.45
C HIS A 57 1.15 13.52 -8.84
N GLY A 58 0.74 12.67 -7.89
CA GLY A 58 -0.63 12.59 -7.36
C GLY A 58 -0.82 13.09 -5.93
N TYR A 59 0.26 13.43 -5.21
CA TYR A 59 0.22 13.76 -3.79
C TYR A 59 -0.81 14.85 -3.47
N CYS A 60 -1.74 14.53 -2.57
CA CYS A 60 -2.87 15.37 -2.15
C CYS A 60 -3.79 15.86 -3.29
N ARG A 61 -3.74 15.23 -4.47
CA ARG A 61 -4.56 15.59 -5.65
C ARG A 61 -5.41 14.42 -6.11
N SER A 62 -4.83 13.23 -6.15
CA SER A 62 -5.51 12.01 -6.57
C SER A 62 -6.14 11.31 -5.36
N THR A 63 -7.30 10.70 -5.57
CA THR A 63 -7.86 9.72 -4.63
C THR A 63 -7.02 8.44 -4.64
N ARG A 64 -7.08 7.66 -3.56
CA ARG A 64 -6.39 6.35 -3.50
C ARG A 64 -6.81 5.40 -4.63
N VAL A 65 -8.06 5.49 -5.10
CA VAL A 65 -8.54 4.67 -6.22
C VAL A 65 -7.85 5.08 -7.52
N GLU A 66 -7.66 6.37 -7.76
CA GLU A 66 -6.90 6.87 -8.91
C GLU A 66 -5.42 6.51 -8.82
N GLU A 67 -4.81 6.62 -7.64
CA GLU A 67 -3.41 6.20 -7.40
C GLU A 67 -3.20 4.71 -7.70
N ILE A 68 -4.13 3.84 -7.29
CA ILE A 68 -4.08 2.39 -7.60
C ILE A 68 -4.12 2.15 -9.11
N MET A 69 -4.99 2.85 -9.83
CA MET A 69 -5.09 2.71 -11.28
C MET A 69 -3.87 3.27 -12.02
N ASP A 70 -3.31 4.41 -11.59
CA ASP A 70 -2.07 4.96 -12.18
C ASP A 70 -0.89 4.02 -11.94
N PHE A 71 -0.74 3.53 -10.70
CA PHE A 71 0.27 2.55 -10.35
C PHE A 71 0.17 1.28 -11.21
N ALA A 72 -1.02 0.70 -11.33
CA ALA A 72 -1.25 -0.49 -12.13
C ALA A 72 -0.85 -0.28 -13.59
N ARG A 73 -1.23 0.85 -14.20
CA ARG A 73 -0.86 1.18 -15.59
C ARG A 73 0.65 1.33 -15.78
N ARG A 74 1.33 2.03 -14.87
CA ARG A 74 2.81 2.20 -14.94
C ARG A 74 3.55 0.87 -14.83
N CYS A 75 3.01 -0.06 -14.03
CA CYS A 75 3.55 -1.41 -13.91
C CYS A 75 3.11 -2.36 -15.02
N GLY A 76 2.26 -1.92 -15.97
CA GLY A 76 1.72 -2.77 -17.03
C GLY A 76 0.71 -3.82 -16.53
N PHE A 77 0.15 -3.65 -15.32
CA PHE A 77 -0.81 -4.57 -14.75
C PHE A 77 -2.20 -4.34 -15.34
N GLN A 78 -2.78 -5.40 -15.90
CA GLN A 78 -4.11 -5.36 -16.54
C GLN A 78 -5.20 -6.02 -15.67
N HIS A 79 -4.79 -6.88 -14.73
CA HIS A 79 -5.69 -7.61 -13.85
C HIS A 79 -5.46 -7.19 -12.40
N ILE A 80 -6.51 -6.72 -11.73
CA ILE A 80 -6.49 -6.36 -10.31
C ILE A 80 -7.38 -7.33 -9.54
N GLY A 81 -6.78 -8.09 -8.64
CA GLY A 81 -7.48 -8.90 -7.64
C GLY A 81 -7.57 -8.14 -6.30
N PHE A 82 -8.71 -8.19 -5.62
CA PHE A 82 -8.81 -7.65 -4.27
C PHE A 82 -9.68 -8.49 -3.33
N ALA A 83 -9.30 -8.50 -2.05
CA ALA A 83 -10.07 -9.13 -0.98
C ALA A 83 -10.81 -8.07 -0.17
N PHE A 84 -12.02 -8.39 0.30
CA PHE A 84 -12.84 -7.44 1.07
C PHE A 84 -13.64 -8.12 2.17
N CYS A 85 -13.99 -7.36 3.21
CA CYS A 85 -14.90 -7.84 4.25
C CYS A 85 -16.33 -7.98 3.69
N VAL A 86 -17.06 -9.04 4.04
CA VAL A 86 -18.48 -9.21 3.66
C VAL A 86 -19.35 -8.01 4.06
N GLY A 87 -18.99 -7.30 5.14
CA GLY A 87 -19.68 -6.08 5.59
C GLY A 87 -19.46 -4.86 4.69
N LEU A 88 -18.47 -4.89 3.79
CA LEU A 88 -18.12 -3.83 2.85
C LEU A 88 -18.49 -4.19 1.40
N GLN A 89 -19.51 -5.05 1.21
CA GLN A 89 -19.87 -5.56 -0.12
C GLN A 89 -20.33 -4.45 -1.07
N ARG A 90 -21.00 -3.40 -0.55
CA ARG A 90 -21.47 -2.28 -1.38
C ARG A 90 -20.30 -1.46 -1.92
N GLU A 91 -19.34 -1.14 -1.05
CA GLU A 91 -18.11 -0.43 -1.38
C GLU A 91 -17.25 -1.24 -2.36
N ALA A 92 -17.09 -2.54 -2.11
CA ALA A 92 -16.40 -3.46 -3.00
C ALA A 92 -17.03 -3.51 -4.40
N ALA A 93 -18.36 -3.53 -4.49
CA ALA A 93 -19.06 -3.51 -5.78
C ALA A 93 -18.83 -2.20 -6.54
N VAL A 94 -18.84 -1.05 -5.86
CA VAL A 94 -18.51 0.25 -6.47
C VAL A 94 -17.07 0.28 -6.95
N PHE A 95 -16.11 -0.16 -6.11
CA PHE A 95 -14.70 -0.20 -6.46
C PHE A 95 -14.44 -1.07 -7.70
N ALA A 96 -14.99 -2.29 -7.72
CA ALA A 96 -14.89 -3.19 -8.89
C ALA A 96 -15.47 -2.56 -10.16
N ARG A 97 -16.62 -1.87 -10.06
CA ARG A 97 -17.23 -1.17 -11.19
C ARG A 97 -16.36 -0.05 -11.72
N VAL A 98 -15.76 0.76 -10.83
CA VAL A 98 -14.85 1.85 -11.22
C VAL A 98 -13.63 1.29 -11.96
N LEU A 99 -13.00 0.24 -11.43
CA LEU A 99 -11.84 -0.39 -12.07
C LEU A 99 -12.19 -0.98 -13.45
N ARG A 100 -13.30 -1.74 -13.55
CA ARG A 100 -13.75 -2.32 -14.84
C ARG A 100 -14.07 -1.26 -15.88
N ALA A 101 -14.75 -0.18 -15.48
CA ALA A 101 -15.04 0.96 -16.36
C ALA A 101 -13.76 1.66 -16.86
N ASN A 102 -12.64 1.49 -16.15
CA ASN A 102 -11.33 2.04 -16.49
C ASN A 102 -10.42 1.04 -17.23
N GLY A 103 -10.98 -0.07 -17.72
CA GLY A 103 -10.30 -1.02 -18.61
C GLY A 103 -9.53 -2.15 -17.93
N PHE A 104 -9.68 -2.32 -16.61
CA PHE A 104 -9.05 -3.42 -15.90
C PHE A 104 -9.93 -4.68 -15.88
N THR A 105 -9.30 -5.85 -15.98
CA THR A 105 -9.90 -7.11 -15.53
C THR A 105 -9.90 -7.11 -14.01
N VAL A 106 -10.98 -7.56 -13.38
CA VAL A 106 -11.14 -7.47 -11.92
C VAL A 106 -11.77 -8.73 -11.34
N ASP A 107 -11.04 -9.37 -10.45
CA ASP A 107 -11.50 -10.43 -9.57
C ASP A 107 -11.59 -9.93 -8.13
N SER A 108 -12.61 -10.40 -7.40
CA SER A 108 -12.84 -9.99 -6.01
C SER A 108 -13.23 -11.18 -5.14
N VAL A 109 -12.67 -11.26 -3.94
CA VAL A 109 -12.94 -12.35 -2.98
C VAL A 109 -13.41 -11.80 -1.64
N ALA A 110 -14.49 -12.34 -1.11
CA ALA A 110 -15.00 -11.97 0.21
C ALA A 110 -14.23 -12.70 1.33
N CYS A 111 -14.07 -12.06 2.50
CA CYS A 111 -13.28 -12.60 3.61
C CYS A 111 -13.81 -13.92 4.21
N LYS A 112 -15.09 -14.22 4.02
CA LYS A 112 -15.73 -15.48 4.44
C LYS A 112 -15.80 -16.51 3.30
N ASN A 113 -14.90 -16.42 2.32
CA ASN A 113 -14.80 -17.42 1.27
C ASN A 113 -14.60 -18.81 1.91
N GLY A 114 -15.48 -19.76 1.56
CA GLY A 114 -15.53 -21.09 2.17
C GLY A 114 -16.52 -21.25 3.33
N SER A 115 -17.14 -20.16 3.81
CA SER A 115 -18.26 -20.18 4.78
C SER A 115 -18.01 -21.03 6.04
N ILE A 116 -16.76 -21.17 6.48
CA ILE A 116 -16.43 -21.98 7.65
C ILE A 116 -16.91 -21.22 8.90
N PRO A 117 -17.82 -21.82 9.69
CA PRO A 117 -18.34 -21.20 10.91
C PRO A 117 -17.25 -21.03 11.97
N LYS A 118 -17.34 -20.01 12.82
CA LYS A 118 -16.36 -19.83 13.92
C LYS A 118 -16.50 -20.90 14.99
N GLU A 119 -17.68 -21.51 15.05
CA GLU A 119 -18.06 -22.64 15.88
C GLU A 119 -17.17 -23.85 15.62
N SER A 120 -16.60 -23.99 14.41
CA SER A 120 -15.60 -25.04 14.14
C SER A 120 -14.29 -24.86 14.91
N LEU A 121 -14.06 -23.67 15.48
CA LEU A 121 -12.93 -23.35 16.35
C LEU A 121 -13.33 -23.35 17.84
N GLY A 122 -14.54 -23.77 18.18
CA GLY A 122 -15.05 -23.77 19.56
C GLY A 122 -15.39 -22.38 20.10
N ILE A 123 -15.60 -21.39 19.23
CA ILE A 123 -15.98 -20.02 19.58
C ILE A 123 -17.50 -19.88 19.37
N ALA A 124 -18.23 -19.48 20.41
CA ALA A 124 -19.67 -19.20 20.39
C ALA A 124 -19.98 -17.76 19.96
#